data_AF-A0A382CCH9-F1
#
_entry.id   AF-A0A382CCH9-F1
#
_cell.length_a   1.000
_cell.length_b   1.000
_cell.length_c   1.000
_cell.angle_alpha   90.00
_cell.angle_beta   90.00
_cell.angle_gamma   90.00
#
_symmetry.space_group_name_H-M   'P 1'
#
loop_
_entity.id
_entity.type
_entity.pdbx_description
1 polymer ?
#
loop_
_entity_poly.entity_id
_entity_poly.type
_entity_poly.pdbx_seq_one_letter_code
_entity_poly.pdbx_strand_id
1 'polypeptide(L)' 'MGNLKLTSTAFSDGDEIPRECGYKNGNTTPPLTISGIPAGTKSLSIIMDDPDAMGAVGKVWVHW' A
#
# COMPACT_ATOMS: atom_id res chain seq x y z
N MET A 1 -5.31 21.44 -3.40
CA MET A 1 -4.93 20.02 -3.29
C MET A 1 -5.54 19.48 -2.00
N GLY A 2 -6.13 18.28 -2.03
CA GLY A 2 -6.71 17.67 -0.83
C GLY A 2 -5.63 17.26 0.18
N ASN A 3 -5.99 17.20 1.46
CA ASN A 3 -5.08 16.81 2.54
C ASN A 3 -5.05 15.29 2.79
N LEU A 4 -5.70 14.49 1.93
CA LEU A 4 -5.76 13.03 2.06
C LEU A 4 -4.36 12.43 1.93
N LYS A 5 -3.95 11.64 2.92
CA LYS A 5 -2.64 11.00 2.96
C LYS A 5 -2.76 9.55 3.41
N LEU A 6 -1.92 8.69 2.85
CA LEU A 6 -1.66 7.33 3.28
C LEU A 6 -0.20 7.25 3.73
N THR A 7 0.06 6.71 4.91
CA THR A 7 1.41 6.61 5.50
C THR A 7 1.57 5.28 6.22
N SER A 8 2.81 4.85 6.43
CA SER A 8 3.15 3.73 7.30
C SER A 8 4.07 4.20 8.43
N THR A 9 3.94 3.59 9.60
CA THR A 9 4.93 3.77 10.68
C THR A 9 6.17 2.90 10.49
N ALA A 10 6.15 1.97 9.53
CA ALA A 10 7.22 0.99 9.35
C ALA A 10 8.18 1.33 8.20
N PHE A 11 7.77 2.20 7.27
CA PHE A 11 8.58 2.66 6.14
C PHE A 11 8.09 4.03 5.64
N SER A 12 8.97 4.82 5.03
CA SER A 12 8.62 6.06 4.35
C SER A 12 8.19 5.78 2.91
N ASP A 13 7.58 6.79 2.26
CA ASP A 13 7.27 6.70 0.83
C ASP A 13 8.54 6.48 -0.01
N GLY A 14 8.54 5.43 -0.83
CA GLY A 14 9.69 5.00 -1.64
C GLY A 14 10.76 4.16 -0.93
N ASP A 15 10.67 3.97 0.39
CA ASP A 15 11.60 3.13 1.15
C ASP A 15 11.20 1.64 1.10
N GLU A 16 12.13 0.78 1.49
CA GLU A 16 11.92 -0.68 1.56
C GLU A 16 10.83 -1.05 2.58
N ILE A 17 9.88 -1.88 2.15
CA ILE A 17 8.84 -2.44 3.01
C ILE A 17 9.47 -3.49 3.95
N PRO A 18 9.09 -3.55 5.25
CA PRO A 18 9.60 -4.55 6.18
C PRO A 18 9.50 -5.97 5.64
N ARG A 19 10.57 -6.74 5.86
CA ARG A 19 10.75 -8.06 5.26
C ARG A 19 9.60 -9.00 5.59
N GLU A 20 9.06 -8.95 6.81
CA GLU A 20 7.92 -9.74 7.30
C GLU A 20 6.65 -9.60 6.47
N CYS A 21 6.47 -8.48 5.77
CA CYS A 21 5.34 -8.28 4.86
C CYS A 21 5.47 -9.10 3.58
N GLY A 22 6.68 -9.54 3.23
CA GLY A 22 6.92 -10.38 2.07
C GLY A 22 6.35 -11.80 2.23
N TYR A 23 5.83 -12.35 1.12
CA TYR A 23 5.22 -13.69 1.04
C TYR A 23 6.03 -14.80 1.74
N LYS A 24 7.37 -14.77 1.62
CA LYS A 24 8.27 -15.80 2.18
C LYS A 24 8.65 -15.58 3.66
N ASN A 25 8.30 -14.44 4.25
CA ASN A 25 8.80 -14.04 5.57
C ASN A 25 7.69 -13.76 6.60
N GLY A 26 6.44 -14.04 6.26
CA GLY A 26 5.30 -13.86 7.17
C GLY A 26 4.03 -13.45 6.44
N ASN A 27 4.17 -12.75 5.31
CA ASN A 27 3.05 -12.21 4.54
C ASN A 27 2.12 -11.36 5.42
N THR A 28 2.71 -10.61 6.37
CA THR A 28 1.96 -9.77 7.30
C THR A 28 1.56 -8.45 6.63
N THR A 29 0.43 -7.91 7.05
CA THR A 29 -0.05 -6.62 6.58
C THR A 29 0.87 -5.48 7.05
N PRO A 30 1.32 -4.58 6.16
CA PRO A 30 2.03 -3.38 6.59
C PRO A 30 1.09 -2.47 7.41
N PRO A 31 1.58 -1.81 8.48
CA PRO A 31 0.75 -0.85 9.21
C PRO A 31 0.48 0.36 8.32
N LEU A 32 -0.79 0.65 8.05
CA LEU A 32 -1.22 1.78 7.21
C LEU A 32 -2.09 2.74 8.01
N THR A 33 -1.83 4.04 7.85
CA THR A 33 -2.60 5.13 8.45
C THR A 33 -3.10 6.07 7.35
N ILE A 34 -4.42 6.24 7.30
CA ILE A 34 -5.09 7.22 6.42
C ILE A 34 -5.44 8.45 7.25
N SER A 35 -5.08 9.64 6.76
CA SER A 35 -5.38 10.91 7.42
C SER A 35 -5.86 11.96 6.41
N GLY A 36 -6.44 13.06 6.92
CA GLY A 36 -6.93 14.16 6.07
C GLY A 36 -8.13 13.78 5.19
N ILE A 37 -8.95 12.84 5.64
CA ILE A 37 -10.17 12.39 4.96
C ILE A 37 -11.14 13.58 4.83
N PRO A 38 -11.58 13.94 3.61
CA PRO A 38 -12.52 15.05 3.42
C PRO A 38 -13.85 14.83 4.14
N ALA A 39 -14.46 15.92 4.61
CA ALA A 39 -15.78 15.86 5.22
C ALA A 39 -16.83 15.33 4.24
N GLY A 40 -17.69 14.43 4.70
CA GLY A 40 -18.73 13.81 3.87
C GLY A 40 -18.31 12.52 3.14
N THR A 41 -17.03 12.13 3.21
CA THR A 41 -16.55 10.82 2.71
C THR A 41 -17.38 9.68 3.32
N LYS A 42 -17.96 8.83 2.46
CA LYS A 42 -18.81 7.70 2.89
C LYS A 42 -18.05 6.39 3.03
N SER A 43 -17.01 6.21 2.25
CA SER A 43 -16.19 5.01 2.21
C SER A 43 -14.78 5.34 1.74
N LEU A 44 -13.86 4.44 2.05
CA LEU A 44 -12.49 4.43 1.54
C LEU A 44 -12.23 3.08 0.88
N SER A 45 -11.32 3.07 -0.09
CA SER A 45 -10.81 1.86 -0.73
C SER A 45 -9.31 1.99 -0.87
N ILE A 46 -8.60 0.87 -0.76
CA ILE A 46 -7.15 0.77 -0.94
C ILE A 46 -6.93 -0.19 -2.08
N ILE A 47 -6.04 0.18 -3.00
CA ILE A 47 -5.50 -0.69 -4.03
C ILE A 47 -3.99 -0.67 -3.84
N MET A 48 -3.38 -1.85 -3.78
CA MET A 48 -1.92 -2.01 -3.74
C MET A 48 -1.52 -2.87 -4.92
N ASP A 49 -0.96 -2.25 -5.95
CA ASP A 49 -0.50 -2.93 -7.15
C ASP A 49 1.03 -2.93 -7.27
N ASP A 50 1.54 -3.97 -7.92
CA ASP A 50 2.93 -4.12 -8.32
C ASP A 50 2.99 -4.10 -9.86
N PRO A 51 3.33 -2.95 -10.47
CA PRO A 51 3.53 -2.85 -11.91
C PRO A 51 4.82 -3.55 -12.38
N ASP A 52 5.81 -3.78 -11.51
CA ASP A 52 7.07 -4.43 -11.87
C ASP A 52 6.87 -5.93 -12.14
N ALA A 53 5.78 -6.52 -11.61
CA ALA A 53 5.33 -7.86 -11.93
C ALA A 53 5.05 -8.10 -13.43
N MET A 54 4.81 -7.04 -14.22
CA MET A 54 4.58 -7.13 -15.67
C MET A 54 5.64 -7.96 -16.39
N GLY A 55 6.93 -7.77 -16.03
CA GLY A 55 8.04 -8.49 -16.67
C GLY A 55 8.09 -9.98 -16.32
N ALA A 56 7.56 -10.38 -15.17
CA ALA A 56 7.60 -11.75 -14.68
C ALA A 56 6.35 -12.56 -15.07
N VAL A 57 5.16 -11.94 -15.03
CA VAL A 57 3.87 -12.65 -15.16
C VAL A 57 2.92 -12.05 -16.20
N GLY A 58 3.34 -11.03 -16.95
CA GLY A 58 2.59 -10.47 -18.08
C GLY A 58 1.36 -9.63 -17.69
N LYS A 59 1.24 -9.27 -16.40
CA LYS A 59 0.17 -8.39 -15.87
C LYS A 59 0.66 -7.65 -14.63
N VAL A 60 0.05 -6.49 -14.36
CA VAL A 60 0.16 -5.81 -13.06
C VAL A 60 -0.45 -6.71 -12.00
N TRP A 61 0.26 -6.90 -10.89
CA TRP A 61 -0.22 -7.76 -9.81
C TRP A 61 -0.88 -6.93 -8.72
N VAL A 62 -2.18 -7.14 -8.51
CA VAL A 62 -2.91 -6.49 -7.40
C VAL A 62 -2.74 -7.35 -6.16
N HIS A 63 -1.99 -6.83 -5.18
CA HIS A 63 -1.79 -7.46 -3.89
C HIS A 63 -3.02 -7.30 -2.99
N TRP A 64 -3.63 -6.10 -3.01
CA TRP A 64 -4.88 -5.74 -2.32
C TRP A 64 -5.78 -4.90 -3.22
#